data_AF-A0A937BAA8-F1
#
_entry.id   AF-A0A937BAA8-F1
#
_cell.length_a   1.000
_cell.length_b   1.000
_cell.length_c   1.000
_cell.angle_alpha   90.00
_cell.angle_beta   90.00
_cell.angle_gamma   90.00
#
_symmetry.space_group_name_H-M   'P 1'
#
loop_
_entity.id
_entity.type
_entity.pdbx_description
1 polymer ?
#
loop_
_entity_poly.entity_id
_entity_poly.type
_entity_poly.pdbx_seq_one_letter_code
_entity_poly.pdbx_strand_id
1 'polypeptide(L)'
;MWGGRYKLGPAEIMEKINASIGFDRRLYAQDIAGSMAHCDMLVAQRILTPADGRAIKRGLARVKDEIEAGRFKFSTRLEDIHMNVEARLADLIGPAAGRLHT
;
A
#
# COMPACT_ATOMS: atom_id res chain seq x y z
N MET A 1 3.32 -2.78 9.18
CA MET A 1 3.16 -4.24 9.08
C MET A 1 4.14 -5.00 9.97
N TRP A 2 3.72 -6.18 10.44
CA TRP A 2 4.47 -7.20 11.18
C TRP A 2 5.86 -7.53 10.61
N GLY A 3 6.79 -7.93 11.49
CA GLY A 3 8.20 -8.23 11.16
C GLY A 3 9.21 -7.57 12.11
N GLY A 4 8.89 -6.37 12.63
CA GLY A 4 9.76 -5.62 13.56
C GLY A 4 10.06 -6.30 14.90
N ARG A 5 9.44 -7.47 15.17
CA ARG A 5 9.66 -8.28 16.38
C ARG A 5 10.58 -9.50 16.17
N TYR A 6 11.01 -9.79 14.95
CA TYR A 6 11.83 -10.95 14.64
C TYR A 6 13.26 -10.53 14.26
N LYS A 7 14.25 -11.33 14.67
CA LYS A 7 15.68 -11.08 14.34
C LYS A 7 16.04 -11.45 12.91
N LEU A 8 15.29 -12.37 12.32
CA LEU A 8 15.49 -12.89 10.96
C LEU A 8 14.18 -12.77 10.18
N GLY A 9 14.28 -12.75 8.86
CA GLY A 9 13.12 -12.82 7.98
C GLY A 9 12.40 -14.18 8.06
N PRO A 10 11.18 -14.28 7.51
CA PRO A 10 10.47 -15.54 7.40
C PRO A 10 11.29 -16.56 6.59
N ALA A 11 11.12 -17.85 6.91
CA ALA A 11 11.67 -18.91 6.07
C ALA A 11 11.02 -18.87 4.68
N GLU A 12 11.72 -19.31 3.63
CA GLU A 12 11.23 -19.27 2.24
C GLU A 12 9.87 -19.99 2.07
N ILE A 13 9.66 -21.10 2.78
CA ILE A 13 8.39 -21.81 2.77
C ILE A 13 7.25 -20.97 3.35
N MET A 14 7.54 -20.17 4.39
CA MET A 14 6.56 -19.28 5.01
C MET A 14 6.18 -18.15 4.07
N GLU A 15 7.14 -17.56 3.35
CA GLU A 15 6.86 -16.54 2.33
C GLU A 15 5.90 -17.07 1.25
N LYS A 16 6.12 -18.30 0.78
CA LYS A 16 5.29 -18.92 -0.27
C LYS A 16 3.86 -19.23 0.16
N ILE A 17 3.66 -19.68 1.40
CA ILE A 17 2.30 -20.01 1.89
C ILE A 17 1.54 -18.79 2.42
N ASN A 18 2.26 -17.74 2.85
CA ASN A 18 1.66 -16.53 3.43
C ASN A 18 1.21 -15.53 2.36
N ALA A 19 1.86 -15.51 1.20
CA ALA A 19 1.55 -14.56 0.14
C ALA A 19 0.14 -14.80 -0.46
N SER A 20 -0.74 -13.81 -0.32
CA SER A 20 -2.10 -13.81 -0.88
C SER A 20 -2.20 -13.07 -2.21
N ILE A 21 -1.14 -12.36 -2.64
CA ILE A 21 -1.16 -11.53 -3.87
C ILE A 21 -1.57 -12.28 -5.14
N GLY A 22 -1.37 -13.60 -5.19
CA GLY A 22 -1.80 -14.44 -6.30
C GLY A 22 -3.30 -14.35 -6.60
N PHE A 23 -4.12 -14.11 -5.57
CA PHE A 23 -5.58 -14.04 -5.69
C PHE A 23 -6.20 -12.73 -5.17
N ASP A 24 -5.62 -12.10 -4.15
CA ASP A 24 -6.22 -10.89 -3.55
C ASP A 24 -6.02 -9.63 -4.40
N ARG A 25 -5.11 -9.65 -5.39
CA ARG A 25 -4.88 -8.53 -6.34
C ARG A 25 -6.15 -8.01 -7.00
N ARG A 26 -7.20 -8.85 -7.08
CA ARG A 26 -8.54 -8.46 -7.57
C ARG A 26 -9.21 -7.38 -6.72
N LEU A 27 -8.74 -7.18 -5.48
CA LEU A 27 -9.27 -6.24 -4.50
C LEU A 27 -8.57 -4.87 -4.53
N TYR A 28 -7.67 -4.62 -5.48
CA TYR A 28 -6.90 -3.37 -5.56
C TYR A 28 -7.78 -2.11 -5.53
N ALA A 29 -8.94 -2.17 -6.18
CA ALA A 29 -9.84 -1.02 -6.25
C ALA A 29 -10.46 -0.72 -4.88
N GLN A 30 -10.81 -1.75 -4.11
CA GLN A 30 -11.37 -1.63 -2.77
C GLN A 30 -10.31 -1.17 -1.77
N ASP A 31 -9.10 -1.74 -1.84
CA ASP A 31 -7.96 -1.32 -1.01
C ASP A 31 -7.67 0.18 -1.22
N ILE A 32 -7.49 0.61 -2.47
CA ILE A 32 -7.22 2.02 -2.82
C ILE A 32 -8.36 2.95 -2.37
N ALA A 33 -9.62 2.55 -2.57
CA ALA A 33 -10.76 3.36 -2.12
C ALA A 33 -10.80 3.51 -0.60
N GLY A 34 -10.55 2.41 0.13
CA GLY A 34 -10.42 2.42 1.59
C GLY A 34 -9.29 3.32 2.07
N SER A 35 -8.13 3.22 1.44
CA SER A 35 -6.96 4.07 1.71
C SER A 35 -7.22 5.55 1.45
N MET A 36 -7.97 5.90 0.38
CA MET A 36 -8.37 7.29 0.13
C MET A 36 -9.29 7.83 1.23
N ALA A 37 -10.29 7.04 1.64
CA ALA A 37 -11.21 7.42 2.72
C ALA A 37 -10.49 7.56 4.06
N HIS A 38 -9.55 6.65 4.36
CA HIS A 38 -8.71 6.73 5.55
C HIS A 38 -7.83 7.98 5.53
N CYS A 39 -7.21 8.29 4.39
CA CYS A 39 -6.44 9.53 4.21
C CYS A 39 -7.27 10.79 4.46
N ASP A 40 -8.50 10.84 3.96
CA ASP A 40 -9.42 11.97 4.21
C ASP A 40 -9.75 12.12 5.69
N MET A 41 -9.99 11.01 6.39
CA MET A 41 -10.19 10.99 7.84
C MET A 41 -8.96 11.53 8.58
N LEU A 42 -7.75 11.07 8.25
CA LEU A 42 -6.50 11.51 8.89
C LEU A 42 -6.26 13.02 8.72
N VAL A 43 -6.58 13.57 7.55
CA VAL A 43 -6.51 15.02 7.30
C VAL A 43 -7.55 15.76 8.14
N ALA A 44 -8.78 15.25 8.23
CA ALA A 44 -9.84 15.84 9.05
C ALA A 44 -9.49 15.85 10.55
N GLN A 45 -8.83 14.80 11.03
CA GLN A 45 -8.31 14.70 12.40
C GLN A 45 -7.00 15.47 12.63
N ARG A 46 -6.47 16.15 11.60
CA ARG A 46 -5.20 16.90 11.65
C ARG A 46 -3.98 16.05 11.99
N ILE A 47 -4.05 14.73 11.77
CA ILE A 47 -2.92 13.80 11.87
C ILE A 47 -2.03 13.97 10.62
N LEU A 48 -2.66 14.16 9.46
CA LEU A 48 -1.99 14.52 8.21
C LEU A 48 -2.19 15.99 7.87
N THR A 49 -1.15 16.60 7.29
CA THR A 49 -1.33 17.92 6.67
C THR A 49 -2.19 17.78 5.41
N PRO A 50 -2.95 18.83 5.01
CA PRO A 50 -3.68 18.82 3.74
C PRO A 50 -2.76 18.63 2.53
N ALA A 51 -1.49 19.04 2.62
CA ALA A 51 -0.50 18.84 1.56
C ALA A 51 -0.13 17.36 1.41
N ASP A 52 0.17 16.68 2.52
CA ASP A 52 0.47 15.25 2.52
C ASP A 52 -0.74 14.43 2.05
N GLY A 53 -1.94 14.74 2.54
CA GLY A 53 -3.16 14.05 2.12
C GLY A 53 -3.42 14.18 0.62
N ARG A 54 -3.18 15.36 0.03
CA ARG A 54 -3.25 15.53 -1.43
C ARG A 54 -2.18 14.72 -2.17
N ALA A 55 -0.96 14.64 -1.64
CA ALA A 55 0.10 13.83 -2.24
C ALA A 55 -0.25 12.34 -2.23
N ILE A 56 -0.73 11.82 -1.10
CA ILE A 56 -1.19 10.44 -0.93
C ILE A 56 -2.31 10.12 -1.92
N LYS A 57 -3.38 10.92 -1.96
CA LYS A 57 -4.51 10.64 -2.86
C LYS A 57 -4.12 10.66 -4.34
N ARG A 58 -3.24 11.58 -4.76
CA ARG A 58 -2.71 11.58 -6.13
C ARG A 58 -1.85 10.35 -6.41
N GLY A 59 -1.01 9.95 -5.46
CA GLY A 59 -0.21 8.74 -5.57
C GLY A 59 -1.08 7.49 -5.71
N LEU A 60 -2.10 7.34 -4.86
CA LEU A 60 -3.06 6.24 -4.92
C LEU A 60 -3.83 6.19 -6.24
N ALA A 61 -4.27 7.34 -6.75
CA ALA A 61 -4.90 7.41 -8.08
C ALA A 61 -3.92 6.95 -9.17
N ARG A 62 -2.65 7.36 -9.10
CA ARG A 62 -1.62 6.92 -10.05
C ARG A 62 -1.37 5.41 -9.98
N VAL A 63 -1.34 4.83 -8.77
CA VAL A 63 -1.21 3.37 -8.59
C VAL A 63 -2.38 2.66 -9.25
N LYS A 64 -3.61 3.12 -9.02
CA LYS A 64 -4.82 2.57 -9.66
C LYS A 64 -4.71 2.58 -11.18
N ASP A 65 -4.32 3.71 -11.77
CA ASP A 65 -4.15 3.84 -13.22
C ASP A 65 -3.07 2.90 -13.77
N GLU A 66 -1.98 2.67 -13.03
CA GLU A 66 -0.93 1.72 -13.42
C GLU A 66 -1.43 0.27 -13.41
N ILE A 67 -2.27 -0.10 -12.44
CA ILE A 67 -2.89 -1.43 -12.36
C ILE A 67 -3.89 -1.62 -13.51
N GLU A 68 -4.80 -0.66 -13.72
CA GLU A 68 -5.82 -0.73 -14.78
C GLU A 68 -5.23 -0.76 -16.18
N ALA A 69 -4.10 -0.07 -16.39
CA ALA A 69 -3.38 -0.08 -17.66
C ALA A 69 -2.46 -1.30 -17.83
N GLY A 70 -2.42 -2.25 -16.88
CA GLY A 70 -1.59 -3.44 -16.96
C GLY A 70 -0.07 -3.18 -16.85
N ARG A 71 0.33 -1.99 -16.37
CA ARG A 71 1.75 -1.60 -16.21
C ARG A 71 2.29 -1.87 -14.81
N PHE A 72 1.42 -2.08 -13.83
CA PHE A 72 1.81 -2.39 -12.46
C PHE A 72 2.38 -3.82 -12.35
N LYS A 73 3.55 -3.94 -11.73
CA LYS A 73 4.20 -5.24 -11.49
C LYS A 73 3.97 -5.66 -10.05
N PHE A 74 3.07 -6.62 -9.85
CA PHE A 74 2.87 -7.25 -8.55
C PHE A 74 4.09 -8.07 -8.13
N SER A 75 4.39 -8.05 -6.83
CA SER A 75 5.49 -8.78 -6.23
C SER A 75 4.97 -9.70 -5.14
N THR A 76 5.29 -10.99 -5.20
CA THR A 76 5.01 -11.95 -4.10
C THR A 76 5.83 -11.68 -2.85
N ARG A 77 6.90 -10.88 -2.95
CA ARG A 77 7.65 -10.40 -1.78
C ARG A 77 6.90 -9.34 -0.98
N LEU A 78 5.88 -8.74 -1.59
CA LEU A 78 4.93 -7.83 -0.95
C LEU A 78 3.66 -8.64 -0.76
N GLU A 79 3.56 -9.33 0.36
CA GLU A 79 2.72 -10.49 0.63
C GLU A 79 1.29 -10.43 0.04
N ASP A 80 0.65 -9.27 0.13
CA ASP A 80 -0.73 -9.02 -0.25
C ASP A 80 -0.89 -7.77 -1.14
N ILE A 81 -2.11 -7.52 -1.61
CA ILE A 81 -2.43 -6.33 -2.43
C ILE A 81 -2.09 -5.01 -1.71
N HIS A 82 -2.31 -4.98 -0.40
CA HIS A 82 -2.13 -3.80 0.42
C HIS A 82 -0.65 -3.38 0.47
N MET A 83 0.25 -4.33 0.73
CA MET A 83 1.71 -4.14 0.67
C MET A 83 2.16 -3.64 -0.72
N ASN A 84 1.59 -4.18 -1.79
CA ASN A 84 1.94 -3.77 -3.15
C ASN A 84 1.55 -2.31 -3.41
N VAL A 85 0.35 -1.91 -3.00
CA VAL A 85 -0.13 -0.53 -3.14
C VAL A 85 0.71 0.43 -2.30
N GLU A 86 0.96 0.11 -1.03
CA GLU A 86 1.79 0.92 -0.12
C GLU A 86 3.21 1.12 -0.64
N ALA A 87 3.87 0.03 -1.05
CA ALA A 87 5.25 0.11 -1.53
C ALA A 87 5.34 0.99 -2.79
N ARG A 88 4.40 0.81 -3.73
CA ARG A 88 4.37 1.66 -4.93
C ARG A 88 4.04 3.11 -4.58
N LEU A 89 3.15 3.35 -3.62
CA LEU A 89 2.86 4.68 -3.14
C LEU A 89 4.14 5.34 -2.57
N ALA A 90 4.91 4.62 -1.75
CA ALA A 90 6.18 5.09 -1.21
C ALA A 90 7.20 5.41 -2.31
N ASP A 91 7.29 4.60 -3.38
CA ASP A 91 8.14 4.91 -4.53
C ASP A 91 7.73 6.23 -5.22
N LEU A 92 6.43 6.54 -5.25
CA LEU A 92 5.88 7.71 -5.95
C LEU A 92 6.00 9.01 -5.13
N ILE A 93 5.81 8.95 -3.81
CA ILE A 93 5.69 10.15 -2.96
C ILE A 93 6.68 10.19 -1.80
N GLY A 94 7.54 9.19 -1.68
CA GLY A 94 8.55 9.09 -0.64
C GLY A 94 7.97 8.84 0.76
N PRO A 95 8.66 9.29 1.83
CA PRO A 95 8.32 8.98 3.22
C PRO A 95 6.91 9.39 3.65
N ALA A 96 6.26 10.31 2.94
CA ALA A 96 4.89 10.72 3.22
C ALA A 96 3.89 9.55 3.13
N ALA A 97 4.17 8.51 2.32
CA ALA A 97 3.33 7.33 2.20
C ALA A 97 3.16 6.57 3.51
N GLY A 98 4.22 6.45 4.31
CA GLY A 98 4.20 5.70 5.57
C GLY A 98 3.27 6.30 6.64
N ARG A 99 2.87 7.57 6.49
CA ARG A 99 1.94 8.23 7.42
C ARG A 99 0.49 7.75 7.26
N LEU A 100 0.17 7.04 6.18
CA LEU A 100 -1.16 6.47 5.95
C LEU A 100 -1.51 5.35 6.95
N HIS A 101 -0.51 4.76 7.62
CA HIS A 101 -0.69 3.68 8.60
C HIS A 101 -0.38 4.14 10.04
N THR A 102 -0.77 5.38 10.36
CA THR A 102 -0.63 5.97 11.70
C THR A 102 -1.80 5.58 12.59
#